data_AF-A0A849CHW2-F1
#
_entry.id   AF-A0A849CHW2-F1
#
_cell.length_a   1.000
_cell.length_b   1.000
_cell.length_c   1.000
_cell.angle_alpha   90.00
_cell.angle_beta   90.00
_cell.angle_gamma   90.00
#
_symmetry.space_group_name_H-M   'P 1'
#
loop_
_entity.id
_entity.type
_entity.pdbx_description
1 polymer ?
#
loop_
_entity_poly.entity_id
_entity_poly.type
_entity_poly.pdbx_seq_one_letter_code
_entity_poly.pdbx_strand_id
1 'polypeptide(L)'
;MTELIEGLIVQRERRARLMPDLYAPPTHPNTGASEADIAAAEARVGRPLDPTYRQLLRVADGWEEYDGDRNLLGTADIGRSNAWRSAMEMIEIYSSEGAEPLFGWPADLADAFPVCEYYANTAFVVMADGPDHIAGQVRDFSSGSNDVFRNVETWLRHQLAAETDYLDGESFGPHGRAWRQVVTADSPSVPEIVAKLVELRHALRPIEQAWVPAGPDPRPGATPENLDALERDCGLTLSADHRQLLLIADGWTGIGRNEDLLSVAEIRAGTRWRDAVAKASAAARRIEEAGGKPLSVYPEVIPFSVSDEFEAGDWVIGTDSSGRCFPSPTDIEPEQLSTVREHLLHLVDRANEALNIARAGDSERVPR
;
A
#
# COMPACT_ATOMS: atom_id res chain seq x y z
N MET A 1 21.87 12.05 -4.21
CA MET A 1 21.36 12.88 -3.09
C MET A 1 20.57 14.09 -3.58
N THR A 2 21.16 15.03 -4.35
CA THR A 2 20.45 16.22 -4.88
C THR A 2 19.13 15.90 -5.56
N GLU A 3 19.14 15.01 -6.56
CA GLU A 3 17.92 14.59 -7.27
C GLU A 3 16.84 13.98 -6.35
N LEU A 4 17.23 13.33 -5.24
CA LEU A 4 16.28 12.75 -4.29
C LEU A 4 15.58 13.85 -3.48
N ILE A 5 16.35 14.84 -3.02
CA ILE A 5 15.79 15.99 -2.30
C ILE A 5 14.89 16.81 -3.23
N GLU A 6 15.31 17.04 -4.47
CA GLU A 6 14.47 17.70 -5.49
C GLU A 6 13.17 16.91 -5.75
N GLY A 7 13.26 15.59 -5.89
CA GLY A 7 12.08 14.72 -6.02
C GLY A 7 11.13 14.82 -4.82
N LEU A 8 11.68 14.84 -3.60
CA LEU A 8 10.90 15.01 -2.38
C LEU A 8 10.22 16.38 -2.34
N ILE A 9 10.90 17.46 -2.72
CA ILE A 9 10.29 18.80 -2.82
C ILE A 9 9.11 18.78 -3.77
N VAL A 10 9.28 18.20 -4.97
CA VAL A 10 8.21 18.10 -5.98
C VAL A 10 6.99 17.36 -5.42
N GLN A 11 7.20 16.25 -4.70
CA GLN A 11 6.10 15.52 -4.07
C GLN A 11 5.44 16.32 -2.94
N ARG A 12 6.20 17.07 -2.13
CA ARG A 12 5.61 17.94 -1.08
C ARG A 12 4.73 19.03 -1.66
N GLU A 13 5.20 19.69 -2.71
CA GLU A 13 4.39 20.68 -3.42
C GLU A 13 3.15 20.03 -4.05
N ARG A 14 3.28 18.82 -4.58
CA ARG A 14 2.14 18.07 -5.11
C ARG A 14 1.13 17.71 -4.03
N ARG A 15 1.57 17.25 -2.86
CA ARG A 15 0.71 16.95 -1.71
C ARG A 15 -0.13 18.15 -1.30
N ALA A 16 0.52 19.30 -1.11
CA ALA A 16 -0.16 20.54 -0.73
C ALA A 16 -1.16 21.01 -1.80
N ARG A 17 -0.89 20.77 -3.09
CA ARG A 17 -1.84 21.06 -4.18
C ARG A 17 -3.05 20.12 -4.20
N LEU A 18 -2.84 18.83 -3.95
CA LEU A 18 -3.92 17.83 -3.96
C LEU A 18 -4.83 17.93 -2.75
N MET A 19 -4.27 18.29 -1.59
CA MET A 19 -4.98 18.28 -0.30
C MET A 19 -4.73 19.59 0.48
N PRO A 20 -5.14 20.75 -0.07
CA PRO A 20 -4.83 22.06 0.52
C PRO A 20 -5.51 22.32 1.87
N ASP A 21 -6.60 21.61 2.16
CA ASP A 21 -7.33 21.75 3.43
C ASP A 21 -6.74 20.86 4.55
N LEU A 22 -5.91 19.87 4.19
CA LEU A 22 -5.29 18.93 5.15
C LEU A 22 -3.85 19.30 5.49
N TYR A 23 -3.13 19.91 4.55
CA TYR A 23 -1.71 20.20 4.70
C TYR A 23 -1.41 21.70 4.62
N ALA A 24 -0.53 22.16 5.51
CA ALA A 24 0.04 23.49 5.43
C ALA A 24 0.84 23.67 4.12
N PRO A 25 1.09 24.92 3.68
CA PRO A 25 2.03 25.18 2.60
C PRO A 25 3.36 24.46 2.85
N PRO A 26 3.94 23.80 1.83
CA PRO A 26 5.13 23.00 2.03
C PRO A 26 6.29 23.90 2.45
N THR A 27 7.05 23.44 3.43
CA THR A 27 8.36 23.99 3.76
C THR A 27 9.40 23.50 2.75
N HIS A 28 10.59 24.08 2.79
CA HIS A 28 11.71 23.68 1.95
C HIS A 28 12.90 23.25 2.83
N PRO A 29 13.78 22.38 2.31
CA PRO A 29 15.02 22.06 3.02
C PRO A 29 15.85 23.32 3.22
N ASN A 30 16.56 23.37 4.35
CA ASN A 30 17.57 24.39 4.59
C ASN A 30 18.67 24.29 3.54
N THR A 31 19.32 25.42 3.27
CA THR A 31 20.51 25.44 2.40
C THR A 31 21.55 24.47 2.94
N GLY A 32 22.16 23.68 2.05
CA GLY A 32 23.17 22.69 2.42
C GLY A 32 24.30 23.23 3.29
N ALA A 33 24.72 22.41 4.25
CA ALA A 33 25.73 22.73 5.25
C ALA A 33 27.11 22.90 4.62
N SER A 34 27.89 23.84 5.17
CA SER A 34 29.31 23.92 4.85
C SER A 34 30.11 22.80 5.55
N GLU A 35 31.31 22.50 5.07
CA GLU A 35 32.21 21.56 5.76
C GLU A 35 32.53 22.00 7.18
N ALA A 36 32.56 23.32 7.45
CA ALA A 36 32.79 23.85 8.79
C ALA A 36 31.61 23.56 9.73
N ASP A 37 30.38 23.65 9.23
CA ASP A 37 29.17 23.36 10.01
C ASP A 37 29.07 21.86 10.34
N ILE A 38 29.37 21.00 9.35
CA ILE A 38 29.44 19.55 9.53
C ILE A 38 30.53 19.19 10.54
N ALA A 39 31.74 19.75 10.40
CA ALA A 39 32.82 19.51 11.35
C ALA A 39 32.47 19.99 12.77
N ALA A 40 31.74 21.09 12.90
CA ALA A 40 31.27 21.57 14.20
C ALA A 40 30.21 20.64 14.81
N ALA A 41 29.33 20.03 13.99
CA ALA A 41 28.39 19.01 14.44
C ALA A 41 29.11 17.73 14.90
N GLU A 42 30.09 17.26 14.13
CA GLU A 42 30.96 16.12 14.47
C GLU A 42 31.73 16.35 15.77
N ALA A 43 32.22 17.58 15.99
CA ALA A 43 32.90 17.95 17.23
C ALA A 43 31.95 17.93 18.44
N ARG A 44 30.67 18.33 18.27
CA ARG A 44 29.67 18.31 19.37
C ARG A 44 29.38 16.88 19.85
N VAL A 45 29.30 15.94 18.93
CA VAL A 45 29.01 14.52 19.20
C VAL A 45 30.27 13.66 19.37
N GLY A 46 31.45 14.27 19.21
CA GLY A 46 32.75 13.66 19.47
C GLY A 46 33.21 12.63 18.43
N ARG A 47 32.62 12.59 17.24
CA ARG A 47 32.94 11.61 16.19
C ARG A 47 32.51 12.07 14.79
N PRO A 48 33.10 11.50 13.72
CA PRO A 48 32.65 11.72 12.35
C PRO A 48 31.23 11.20 12.11
N LEU A 49 30.47 11.88 11.25
CA LEU A 49 29.18 11.45 10.73
C LEU A 49 29.36 10.43 9.58
N ASP A 50 28.35 9.59 9.36
CA ASP A 50 28.32 8.66 8.23
C ASP A 50 28.48 9.43 6.90
N PRO A 51 29.29 8.93 5.94
CA PRO A 51 29.50 9.62 4.67
C PRO A 51 28.23 9.95 3.89
N THR A 52 27.20 9.10 3.94
CA THR A 52 25.91 9.33 3.27
C THR A 52 25.10 10.39 4.02
N TYR A 53 25.16 10.40 5.36
CA TYR A 53 24.53 11.48 6.14
C TYR A 53 25.21 12.83 5.90
N ARG A 54 26.55 12.88 5.81
CA ARG A 54 27.27 14.09 5.37
C ARG A 54 26.83 14.56 3.99
N GLN A 55 26.59 13.64 3.05
CA GLN A 55 26.09 14.00 1.72
C GLN A 55 24.68 14.61 1.78
N LEU A 56 23.79 14.07 2.62
CA LEU A 56 22.48 14.68 2.87
C LEU A 56 22.64 16.11 3.39
N LEU A 57 23.42 16.32 4.44
CA LEU A 57 23.61 17.64 5.06
C LEU A 57 24.15 18.68 4.08
N ARG A 58 25.04 18.30 3.16
CA ARG A 58 25.56 19.19 2.10
C ARG A 58 24.50 19.63 1.08
N VAL A 59 23.39 18.90 0.97
CA VAL A 59 22.29 19.20 0.04
C VAL A 59 21.14 19.87 0.79
N ALA A 60 20.79 19.37 1.97
CA ALA A 60 19.71 19.82 2.82
C ALA A 60 20.16 19.78 4.29
N ASP A 61 20.47 20.95 4.87
CA ASP A 61 20.92 21.04 6.27
C ASP A 61 19.75 21.03 7.27
N GLY A 62 18.99 19.95 7.23
CA GLY A 62 17.71 19.82 7.90
C GLY A 62 16.54 20.36 7.07
N TRP A 63 15.33 19.98 7.48
CA TRP A 63 14.09 20.33 6.80
C TRP A 63 12.94 20.19 7.81
N GLU A 64 12.39 21.32 8.23
CA GLU A 64 11.23 21.41 9.12
C GLU A 64 9.99 20.84 8.44
N GLU A 65 9.18 20.05 9.14
CA GLU A 65 7.96 19.43 8.58
C GLU A 65 8.23 18.65 7.26
N TYR A 66 9.43 18.09 7.16
CA TYR A 66 9.88 17.29 6.01
C TYR A 66 8.86 16.22 5.64
N ASP A 67 8.22 15.56 6.61
CA ASP A 67 7.17 14.59 6.34
C ASP A 67 6.00 14.70 7.31
N GLY A 68 5.11 15.67 7.03
CA GLY A 68 4.04 16.00 7.96
C GLY A 68 4.70 16.67 9.15
N ASP A 69 4.54 16.10 10.33
CA ASP A 69 5.10 16.67 11.55
C ASP A 69 6.57 16.24 11.81
N ARG A 70 7.18 15.45 10.90
CA ARG A 70 8.56 14.98 11.06
C ARG A 70 9.57 16.02 10.57
N ASN A 71 10.61 16.27 11.38
CA ASN A 71 11.72 17.14 11.01
C ASN A 71 12.93 16.32 10.57
N LEU A 72 13.56 16.67 9.44
CA LEU A 72 14.95 16.23 9.17
C LEU A 72 15.89 17.09 9.98
N LEU A 73 16.77 16.44 10.76
CA LEU A 73 17.71 17.14 11.62
C LEU A 73 18.90 17.67 10.82
N GLY A 74 19.23 18.94 11.04
CA GLY A 74 20.40 19.58 10.45
C GLY A 74 21.60 19.60 11.39
N THR A 75 22.73 20.11 10.90
CA THR A 75 23.93 20.35 11.70
C THR A 75 23.61 21.17 12.95
N ALA A 76 22.74 22.16 12.85
CA ALA A 76 22.33 23.00 13.99
C ALA A 76 21.66 22.21 15.12
N ASP A 77 21.03 21.08 14.81
CA ASP A 77 20.33 20.22 15.76
C ASP A 77 21.25 19.24 16.47
N ILE A 78 22.15 18.63 15.70
CA ILE A 78 23.01 17.53 16.11
C ILE A 78 23.75 17.85 17.41
N GLY A 79 23.46 17.06 18.44
CA GLY A 79 24.09 17.09 19.76
C GLY A 79 23.64 18.20 20.71
N ARG A 80 22.65 19.04 20.35
CA ARG A 80 22.27 20.18 21.21
C ARG A 80 20.81 20.61 21.20
N SER A 81 20.05 20.41 20.12
CA SER A 81 18.68 20.93 20.06
C SER A 81 17.69 20.11 20.88
N ASN A 82 16.50 20.67 21.09
CA ASN A 82 15.41 19.94 21.73
C ASN A 82 14.93 18.78 20.84
N ALA A 83 14.90 18.96 19.52
CA ALA A 83 14.57 17.89 18.57
C ALA A 83 15.58 16.74 18.68
N TRP A 84 16.90 17.03 18.71
CA TRP A 84 17.91 16.00 18.96
C TRP A 84 17.66 15.24 20.27
N ARG A 85 17.40 15.96 21.36
CA ARG A 85 17.14 15.32 22.67
C ARG A 85 15.88 14.46 22.64
N SER A 86 14.80 14.93 22.03
CA SER A 86 13.54 14.18 21.91
C SER A 86 13.72 12.92 21.08
N ALA A 87 14.45 12.99 19.97
CA ALA A 87 14.72 11.83 19.14
C ALA A 87 15.59 10.78 19.87
N MET A 88 16.57 11.23 20.66
CA MET A 88 17.36 10.35 21.52
C MET A 88 16.52 9.70 22.63
N GLU A 89 15.61 10.44 23.25
CA GLU A 89 14.67 9.90 24.24
C GLU A 89 13.78 8.82 23.63
N MET A 90 13.28 9.02 22.40
CA MET A 90 12.53 7.99 21.67
C MET A 90 13.36 6.75 21.36
N ILE A 91 14.62 6.92 20.96
CA ILE A 91 15.55 5.81 20.76
C ILE A 91 15.72 5.00 22.05
N GLU A 92 15.88 5.68 23.19
CA GLU A 92 16.00 5.03 24.50
C GLU A 92 14.72 4.26 24.87
N ILE A 93 13.54 4.86 24.65
CA ILE A 93 12.25 4.20 24.86
C ILE A 93 12.15 2.92 24.03
N TYR A 94 12.37 3.00 22.71
CA TYR A 94 12.29 1.82 21.83
C TYR A 94 13.33 0.75 22.18
N SER A 95 14.50 1.13 22.67
CA SER A 95 15.52 0.18 23.11
C SER A 95 15.19 -0.50 24.45
N SER A 96 14.35 0.11 25.29
CA SER A 96 14.09 -0.32 26.67
C SER A 96 12.75 -1.02 26.88
N GLU A 97 11.73 -0.74 26.07
CA GLU A 97 10.36 -1.25 26.24
C GLU A 97 10.18 -2.76 25.95
N GLY A 98 11.26 -3.52 25.77
CA GLY A 98 11.16 -4.96 25.57
C GLY A 98 10.38 -5.32 24.30
N ALA A 99 10.33 -4.39 23.32
CA ALA A 99 10.23 -4.80 21.93
C ALA A 99 11.21 -5.95 21.78
N GLU A 100 10.70 -7.14 21.48
CA GLU A 100 11.48 -8.38 21.36
C GLU A 100 12.82 -8.14 20.66
N PRO A 101 13.85 -9.00 20.79
CA PRO A 101 15.15 -8.84 20.13
C PRO A 101 14.99 -8.74 18.61
N LEU A 102 14.56 -7.58 18.15
CA LEU A 102 14.38 -7.16 16.78
C LEU A 102 15.77 -6.68 16.41
N PHE A 103 16.57 -7.69 16.10
CA PHE A 103 17.97 -7.72 15.73
C PHE A 103 18.56 -6.38 15.26
N GLY A 104 19.65 -5.98 15.91
CA GLY A 104 20.61 -5.00 15.40
C GLY A 104 20.48 -3.56 15.91
N TRP A 105 20.03 -3.38 17.14
CA TRP A 105 20.38 -2.18 17.91
C TRP A 105 21.90 -2.12 18.13
N PRO A 106 22.51 -0.92 18.09
CA PRO A 106 23.87 -0.76 18.60
C PRO A 106 23.95 -1.10 20.08
N ALA A 107 25.08 -1.69 20.49
CA ALA A 107 25.33 -2.03 21.89
C ALA A 107 25.44 -0.78 22.77
N ASP A 108 25.90 0.33 22.20
CA ASP A 108 25.90 1.65 22.81
C ASP A 108 24.91 2.53 22.07
N LEU A 109 23.88 3.06 22.75
CA LEU A 109 22.92 3.98 22.14
C LEU A 109 23.58 5.29 21.69
N ALA A 110 24.78 5.60 22.19
CA ALA A 110 25.59 6.68 21.64
C ALA A 110 26.05 6.44 20.19
N ASP A 111 25.85 5.24 19.63
CA ASP A 111 26.06 4.92 18.22
C ASP A 111 24.78 5.07 17.37
N ALA A 112 23.63 5.39 17.97
CA ALA A 112 22.39 5.65 17.24
C ALA A 112 22.20 7.17 17.05
N PHE A 113 22.33 7.65 15.81
CA PHE A 113 22.29 9.07 15.48
C PHE A 113 20.98 9.44 14.79
N PRO A 114 20.08 10.19 15.44
CA PRO A 114 18.85 10.66 14.82
C PRO A 114 19.09 11.39 13.49
N VAL A 115 18.33 11.00 12.48
CA VAL A 115 18.25 11.68 11.17
C VAL A 115 16.94 12.45 11.05
N CYS A 116 15.86 11.89 11.59
CA CYS A 116 14.59 12.59 11.69
C CYS A 116 14.00 12.49 13.10
N GLU A 117 13.16 13.45 13.45
CA GLU A 117 12.50 13.55 14.73
C GLU A 117 10.99 13.71 14.56
N TYR A 118 10.24 12.93 15.34
CA TYR A 118 8.83 13.14 15.68
C TYR A 118 8.44 12.31 16.91
N TYR A 119 7.44 12.79 17.64
CA TYR A 119 6.97 12.27 18.94
C TYR A 119 6.82 10.74 19.04
N ALA A 120 6.49 10.06 17.94
CA ALA A 120 6.35 8.60 17.89
C ALA A 120 7.05 7.93 16.71
N ASN A 121 7.85 8.68 15.91
CA ASN A 121 8.50 8.16 14.71
C ASN A 121 9.89 8.77 14.59
N THR A 122 10.92 7.97 14.86
CA THR A 122 12.33 8.39 14.73
C THR A 122 13.03 7.46 13.75
N ALA A 123 13.78 8.04 12.82
CA ALA A 123 14.78 7.31 12.05
C ALA A 123 16.17 7.70 12.50
N PHE A 124 17.08 6.74 12.62
CA PHE A 124 18.46 6.99 13.02
C PHE A 124 19.46 6.18 12.20
N VAL A 125 20.66 6.74 12.06
CA VAL A 125 21.84 6.08 11.49
C VAL A 125 22.60 5.37 12.59
N VAL A 126 23.00 4.14 12.32
CA VAL A 126 23.92 3.38 13.17
C VAL A 126 25.36 3.78 12.82
N MET A 127 26.14 4.18 13.81
CA MET A 127 27.45 4.82 13.60
C MET A 127 28.64 3.88 13.77
N ALA A 128 28.42 2.66 14.24
CA ALA A 128 29.45 1.65 14.48
C ALA A 128 28.99 0.29 13.96
N ASP A 129 29.94 -0.57 13.60
CA ASP A 129 29.64 -1.96 13.25
C ASP A 129 29.34 -2.77 14.53
N GLY A 130 28.42 -3.72 14.41
CA GLY A 130 28.12 -4.67 15.47
C GLY A 130 27.76 -6.05 14.92
N PRO A 131 27.38 -7.00 15.78
CA PRO A 131 27.08 -8.37 15.35
C PRO A 131 25.91 -8.45 14.36
N ASP A 132 24.93 -7.56 14.51
CA ASP A 132 23.63 -7.60 13.80
C ASP A 132 23.33 -6.32 13.00
N HIS A 133 24.32 -5.42 12.85
CA HIS A 133 24.18 -4.17 12.12
C HIS A 133 25.53 -3.69 11.59
N ILE A 134 25.48 -2.82 10.59
CA ILE A 134 26.66 -2.20 10.00
C ILE A 134 26.61 -0.68 10.17
N ALA A 135 27.77 -0.05 10.29
CA ALA A 135 27.87 1.40 10.28
C ALA A 135 27.28 1.99 8.98
N GLY A 136 26.56 3.10 9.12
CA GLY A 136 25.85 3.79 8.07
C GLY A 136 24.42 3.30 7.83
N GLN A 137 24.01 2.16 8.39
CA GLN A 137 22.66 1.62 8.27
C GLN A 137 21.63 2.58 8.90
N VAL A 138 20.46 2.73 8.29
CA VAL A 138 19.34 3.50 8.84
C VAL A 138 18.28 2.55 9.36
N ARG A 139 17.75 2.83 10.54
CA ARG A 139 16.53 2.20 11.07
C ARG A 139 15.43 3.23 11.12
N ASP A 140 14.27 2.90 10.57
CA ASP A 140 13.07 3.75 10.61
C ASP A 140 11.99 3.04 11.42
N PHE A 141 11.50 3.71 12.46
CA PHE A 141 10.42 3.24 13.32
C PHE A 141 9.06 3.85 12.97
N SER A 142 8.93 4.40 11.76
CA SER A 142 7.69 5.04 11.34
C SER A 142 6.50 4.10 11.33
N SER A 143 5.38 4.52 11.94
CA SER A 143 4.08 3.85 11.83
C SER A 143 4.09 2.38 12.30
N GLY A 144 4.98 2.04 13.23
CA GLY A 144 5.12 0.68 13.76
C GLY A 144 5.86 -0.30 12.84
N SER A 145 6.45 0.16 11.73
CA SER A 145 7.45 -0.63 11.00
C SER A 145 8.80 -0.58 11.71
N ASN A 146 9.66 -1.57 11.45
CA ASN A 146 11.06 -1.58 11.89
C ASN A 146 11.92 -1.85 10.66
N ASP A 147 11.83 -0.91 9.72
CA ASP A 147 12.48 -1.05 8.43
C ASP A 147 13.95 -0.70 8.55
N VAL A 148 14.76 -1.46 7.81
CA VAL A 148 16.20 -1.41 7.88
C VAL A 148 16.76 -1.12 6.49
N PHE A 149 17.42 0.03 6.36
CA PHE A 149 17.98 0.51 5.10
C PHE A 149 19.49 0.55 5.15
N ARG A 150 20.14 0.23 4.03
CA ARG A 150 21.60 0.19 3.95
C ARG A 150 22.27 1.51 4.33
N ASN A 151 21.63 2.64 4.00
CA ASN A 151 22.11 3.99 4.27
C ASN A 151 20.99 5.03 4.11
N VAL A 152 21.30 6.29 4.46
CA VAL A 152 20.40 7.44 4.35
C VAL A 152 19.85 7.62 2.93
N GLU A 153 20.65 7.36 1.88
CA GLU A 153 20.19 7.49 0.51
C GLU A 153 19.09 6.45 0.18
N THR A 154 19.29 5.20 0.60
CA THR A 154 18.32 4.12 0.37
C THR A 154 17.03 4.38 1.13
N TRP A 155 17.14 4.88 2.36
CA TRP A 155 15.99 5.30 3.16
C TRP A 155 15.23 6.45 2.48
N LEU A 156 15.90 7.52 2.03
CA LEU A 156 15.23 8.62 1.32
C LEU A 156 14.59 8.19 0.00
N ARG A 157 15.19 7.23 -0.73
CA ARG A 157 14.56 6.63 -1.92
C ARG A 157 13.26 5.92 -1.57
N HIS A 158 13.25 5.18 -0.47
CA HIS A 158 12.04 4.54 0.04
C HIS A 158 10.98 5.58 0.40
N GLN A 159 11.35 6.64 1.13
CA GLN A 159 10.41 7.72 1.48
C GLN A 159 9.84 8.41 0.23
N LEU A 160 10.68 8.72 -0.76
CA LEU A 160 10.23 9.31 -2.02
C LEU A 160 9.30 8.39 -2.80
N ALA A 161 9.61 7.09 -2.87
CA ALA A 161 8.76 6.11 -3.53
C ALA A 161 7.40 5.99 -2.82
N ALA A 162 7.41 5.83 -1.50
CA ALA A 162 6.20 5.74 -0.70
C ALA A 162 5.32 7.00 -0.80
N GLU A 163 5.93 8.20 -0.79
CA GLU A 163 5.18 9.45 -0.98
C GLU A 163 4.64 9.57 -2.41
N THR A 164 5.44 9.22 -3.41
CA THR A 164 4.98 9.21 -4.81
C THR A 164 3.79 8.26 -4.96
N ASP A 165 3.88 7.07 -4.37
CA ASP A 165 2.81 6.09 -4.36
C ASP A 165 1.59 6.55 -3.57
N TYR A 166 1.78 7.25 -2.47
CA TYR A 166 0.65 7.82 -1.76
C TYR A 166 -0.06 8.89 -2.62
N LEU A 167 0.68 9.86 -3.15
CA LEU A 167 0.13 11.02 -3.87
C LEU A 167 -0.39 10.71 -5.26
N ASP A 168 0.23 9.75 -5.96
CA ASP A 168 -0.36 9.21 -7.17
C ASP A 168 -1.73 8.62 -6.82
N GLY A 169 -1.89 7.91 -5.70
CA GLY A 169 -3.18 7.38 -5.25
C GLY A 169 -4.20 8.48 -4.98
N GLU A 170 -3.81 9.52 -4.24
CA GLU A 170 -4.68 10.67 -3.95
C GLU A 170 -5.02 11.50 -5.21
N SER A 171 -4.14 11.55 -6.21
CA SER A 171 -4.38 12.26 -7.48
C SER A 171 -5.55 11.66 -8.28
N PHE A 172 -5.83 10.38 -8.06
CA PHE A 172 -6.97 9.68 -8.66
C PHE A 172 -8.23 9.76 -7.75
N GLY A 173 -8.23 10.66 -6.76
CA GLY A 173 -9.38 10.93 -5.89
C GLY A 173 -9.64 9.85 -4.84
N PRO A 174 -10.86 9.81 -4.24
CA PRO A 174 -11.25 8.87 -3.18
C PRO A 174 -11.10 7.39 -3.53
N HIS A 175 -10.86 7.10 -4.80
CA HIS A 175 -10.82 5.77 -5.36
C HIS A 175 -9.37 5.29 -5.53
N GLY A 176 -8.42 6.14 -5.94
CA GLY A 176 -7.11 5.78 -6.49
C GLY A 176 -6.22 4.73 -5.80
N ARG A 177 -6.40 4.45 -4.51
CA ARG A 177 -5.65 3.37 -3.83
C ARG A 177 -6.08 1.96 -4.28
N ALA A 178 -7.33 1.78 -4.69
CA ALA A 178 -7.84 0.50 -5.19
C ALA A 178 -7.55 0.23 -6.69
N TRP A 179 -6.86 1.14 -7.39
CA TRP A 179 -6.87 1.23 -8.87
C TRP A 179 -5.45 1.24 -9.48
N ARG A 180 -4.45 0.88 -8.67
CA ARG A 180 -3.03 1.10 -8.95
C ARG A 180 -2.32 -0.06 -9.64
N GLN A 181 -2.98 -0.69 -10.60
CA GLN A 181 -2.26 -1.42 -11.64
C GLN A 181 -2.64 -0.84 -12.98
N VAL A 182 -1.89 0.16 -13.44
CA VAL A 182 -2.10 0.71 -14.78
C VAL A 182 -1.97 -0.43 -15.79
N VAL A 183 -3.09 -0.79 -16.42
CA VAL A 183 -3.10 -1.63 -17.61
C VAL A 183 -2.46 -0.83 -18.73
N THR A 184 -1.16 -1.00 -18.93
CA THR A 184 -0.47 -0.47 -20.09
C THR A 184 -0.83 -1.29 -21.34
N ALA A 185 -0.51 -0.78 -22.53
CA ALA A 185 -0.64 -1.57 -23.77
C ALA A 185 0.19 -2.87 -23.73
N ASP A 186 1.20 -2.94 -22.87
CA ASP A 186 2.07 -4.09 -22.65
C ASP A 186 1.60 -4.99 -21.48
N SER A 187 0.49 -4.66 -20.81
CA SER A 187 -0.03 -5.47 -19.71
C SER A 187 -0.63 -6.79 -20.22
N PRO A 188 -0.49 -7.88 -19.45
CA PRO A 188 -1.04 -9.17 -19.83
C PRO A 188 -2.53 -9.08 -20.16
N SER A 189 -2.95 -9.77 -21.21
CA SER A 189 -4.35 -9.90 -21.58
C SER A 189 -5.12 -10.70 -20.51
N VAL A 190 -6.45 -10.50 -20.43
CA VAL A 190 -7.32 -11.27 -19.52
C VAL A 190 -7.09 -12.80 -19.64
N PRO A 191 -6.96 -13.41 -20.84
CA PRO A 191 -6.59 -14.82 -20.96
C PRO A 191 -5.27 -15.21 -20.30
N GLU A 192 -4.23 -14.38 -20.45
CA GLU A 192 -2.91 -14.66 -19.86
C GLU A 192 -2.98 -14.59 -18.34
N ILE A 193 -3.74 -13.65 -17.80
CA ILE A 193 -3.92 -13.50 -16.35
C ILE A 193 -4.73 -14.68 -15.79
N VAL A 194 -5.84 -15.05 -16.43
CA VAL A 194 -6.65 -16.22 -16.01
C VAL A 194 -5.83 -17.50 -16.05
N ALA A 195 -5.05 -17.72 -17.12
CA ALA A 195 -4.15 -18.86 -17.22
C ALA A 195 -3.11 -18.88 -16.08
N LYS A 196 -2.55 -17.71 -15.73
CA LYS A 196 -1.60 -17.59 -14.63
C LYS A 196 -2.25 -17.87 -13.27
N LEU A 197 -3.47 -17.40 -13.03
CA LEU A 197 -4.22 -17.69 -11.81
C LEU A 197 -4.49 -19.19 -11.67
N VAL A 198 -4.87 -19.88 -12.74
CA VAL A 198 -5.04 -21.35 -12.75
C VAL A 198 -3.72 -22.06 -12.45
N GLU A 199 -2.61 -21.64 -13.07
CA GLU A 199 -1.26 -22.18 -12.81
C GLU A 199 -0.88 -22.03 -11.33
N LEU A 200 -0.99 -20.81 -10.79
CA LEU A 200 -0.63 -20.51 -9.41
C LEU A 200 -1.50 -21.30 -8.42
N ARG A 201 -2.80 -21.42 -8.72
CA ARG A 201 -3.72 -22.23 -7.92
C ARG A 201 -3.32 -23.71 -7.90
N HIS A 202 -2.96 -24.27 -9.03
CA HIS A 202 -2.46 -25.66 -9.06
C HIS A 202 -1.15 -25.83 -8.27
N ALA A 203 -0.27 -24.82 -8.30
CA ALA A 203 0.97 -24.83 -7.52
C ALA A 203 0.71 -24.69 -6.00
N LEU A 204 -0.33 -23.95 -5.61
CA LEU A 204 -0.75 -23.76 -4.22
C LEU A 204 -1.56 -24.94 -3.67
N ARG A 205 -2.26 -25.71 -4.52
CA ARG A 205 -3.13 -26.83 -4.11
C ARG A 205 -2.49 -27.82 -3.12
N PRO A 206 -1.22 -28.27 -3.27
CA PRO A 206 -0.57 -29.15 -2.31
C PRO A 206 -0.32 -28.49 -0.94
N ILE A 207 -0.19 -27.16 -0.91
CA ILE A 207 0.04 -26.35 0.29
C ILE A 207 -1.29 -26.04 0.98
N GLU A 208 -2.31 -25.64 0.21
CA GLU A 208 -3.65 -25.30 0.71
C GLU A 208 -4.41 -26.50 1.27
N GLN A 209 -4.22 -27.70 0.73
CA GLN A 209 -4.88 -28.94 1.21
C GLN A 209 -4.62 -29.23 2.71
N ALA A 210 -3.64 -28.59 3.34
CA ALA A 210 -3.41 -28.67 4.77
C ALA A 210 -4.29 -27.72 5.62
N TRP A 211 -4.96 -26.72 5.03
CA TRP A 211 -5.63 -25.62 5.75
C TRP A 211 -7.03 -25.26 5.23
N VAL A 212 -7.27 -25.25 3.91
CA VAL A 212 -8.58 -24.96 3.29
C VAL A 212 -8.72 -25.77 1.99
N PRO A 213 -9.90 -26.36 1.67
CA PRO A 213 -10.07 -27.05 0.39
C PRO A 213 -9.87 -26.06 -0.76
N ALA A 214 -8.88 -26.31 -1.61
CA ALA A 214 -8.68 -25.53 -2.83
C ALA A 214 -10.00 -25.53 -3.64
N GLY A 215 -10.51 -24.34 -3.94
CA GLY A 215 -11.70 -24.16 -4.76
C GLY A 215 -11.56 -24.81 -6.15
N PRO A 216 -12.67 -25.08 -6.85
CA PRO A 216 -12.63 -25.68 -8.17
C PRO A 216 -11.94 -24.78 -9.19
N ASP A 217 -11.47 -25.40 -10.27
CA ASP A 217 -11.02 -24.70 -11.47
C ASP A 217 -12.19 -23.89 -12.08
N PRO A 218 -11.93 -22.85 -12.90
CA PRO A 218 -12.99 -22.04 -13.49
C PRO A 218 -13.95 -22.90 -14.31
N ARG A 219 -15.24 -22.53 -14.32
CA ARG A 219 -16.22 -23.16 -15.20
C ARG A 219 -15.90 -22.82 -16.66
N PRO A 220 -16.28 -23.67 -17.63
CA PRO A 220 -16.15 -23.34 -19.04
C PRO A 220 -16.77 -21.97 -19.34
N GLY A 221 -16.09 -21.17 -20.17
CA GLY A 221 -16.55 -19.85 -20.55
C GLY A 221 -17.94 -19.79 -21.18
N ALA A 222 -18.60 -18.65 -21.04
CA ALA A 222 -19.92 -18.38 -21.56
C ALA A 222 -19.87 -18.28 -23.09
N THR A 223 -20.98 -18.57 -23.76
CA THR A 223 -21.07 -18.30 -25.20
C THR A 223 -21.33 -16.81 -25.44
N PRO A 224 -20.93 -16.27 -26.60
CA PRO A 224 -21.27 -14.89 -26.99
C PRO A 224 -22.77 -14.60 -26.88
N GLU A 225 -23.63 -15.55 -27.24
CA GLU A 225 -25.09 -15.40 -27.17
C GLU A 225 -25.60 -15.25 -25.73
N ASN A 226 -24.99 -15.96 -24.77
CA ASN A 226 -25.33 -15.82 -23.36
C ASN A 226 -24.93 -14.45 -22.82
N LEU A 227 -23.79 -13.91 -23.25
CA LEU A 227 -23.33 -12.57 -22.87
C LEU A 227 -24.20 -11.47 -23.49
N ASP A 228 -24.58 -11.63 -24.76
CA ASP A 228 -25.52 -10.71 -25.41
C ASP A 228 -26.89 -10.73 -24.74
N ALA A 229 -27.33 -11.91 -24.27
CA ALA A 229 -28.56 -12.03 -23.49
C ALA A 229 -28.42 -11.35 -22.12
N LEU A 230 -27.29 -11.51 -21.44
CA LEU A 230 -27.01 -10.83 -20.17
C LEU A 230 -27.03 -9.31 -20.34
N GLU A 231 -26.31 -8.77 -21.32
CA GLU A 231 -26.26 -7.33 -21.60
C GLU A 231 -27.65 -6.76 -21.90
N ARG A 232 -28.45 -7.49 -22.68
CA ARG A 232 -29.84 -7.11 -22.97
C ARG A 232 -30.73 -7.14 -21.74
N ASP A 233 -30.63 -8.20 -20.92
CA ASP A 233 -31.46 -8.37 -19.72
C ASP A 233 -31.11 -7.34 -18.64
N CYS A 234 -29.83 -7.00 -18.52
CA CYS A 234 -29.34 -5.98 -17.58
C CYS A 234 -29.51 -4.55 -18.11
N GLY A 235 -29.73 -4.36 -19.42
CA GLY A 235 -29.78 -3.04 -20.05
C GLY A 235 -28.43 -2.31 -20.06
N LEU A 236 -27.33 -3.05 -20.01
CA LEU A 236 -25.96 -2.53 -19.89
C LEU A 236 -25.04 -3.25 -20.89
N THR A 237 -23.99 -2.57 -21.36
CA THR A 237 -22.91 -3.20 -22.13
C THR A 237 -21.77 -3.56 -21.18
N LEU A 238 -21.28 -4.80 -21.24
CA LEU A 238 -20.11 -5.20 -20.46
C LEU A 238 -18.86 -4.50 -21.01
N SER A 239 -17.90 -4.20 -20.14
CA SER A 239 -16.58 -3.80 -20.61
C SER A 239 -15.92 -4.93 -21.40
N ALA A 240 -15.01 -4.58 -22.31
CA ALA A 240 -14.31 -5.57 -23.14
C ALA A 240 -13.62 -6.65 -22.30
N ASP A 241 -12.97 -6.25 -21.20
CA ASP A 241 -12.27 -7.16 -20.29
C ASP A 241 -13.23 -8.04 -19.48
N HIS A 242 -14.38 -7.52 -19.05
CA HIS A 242 -15.39 -8.32 -18.34
C HIS A 242 -16.00 -9.36 -19.29
N ARG A 243 -16.37 -8.93 -20.49
CA ARG A 243 -16.87 -9.84 -21.52
C ARG A 243 -15.83 -10.92 -21.84
N GLN A 244 -14.55 -10.54 -21.97
CA GLN A 244 -13.46 -11.48 -22.21
C GLN A 244 -13.25 -12.45 -21.04
N LEU A 245 -13.35 -12.00 -19.79
CA LEU A 245 -13.27 -12.86 -18.61
C LEU A 245 -14.38 -13.91 -18.62
N LEU A 246 -15.64 -13.52 -18.82
CA LEU A 246 -16.76 -14.46 -18.85
C LEU A 246 -16.71 -15.41 -20.05
N LEU A 247 -16.15 -14.99 -21.18
CA LEU A 247 -15.88 -15.88 -22.33
C LEU A 247 -14.84 -16.98 -22.00
N ILE A 248 -14.04 -16.81 -20.95
CA ILE A 248 -12.99 -17.76 -20.55
C ILE A 248 -13.42 -18.56 -19.33
N ALA A 249 -14.09 -17.91 -18.37
CA ALA A 249 -14.54 -18.47 -17.11
C ALA A 249 -15.97 -18.01 -16.77
N ASP A 250 -16.98 -18.84 -17.04
CA ASP A 250 -18.38 -18.54 -16.69
C ASP A 250 -18.68 -18.91 -15.24
N GLY A 251 -17.98 -18.22 -14.34
CA GLY A 251 -18.02 -18.44 -12.91
C GLY A 251 -16.84 -19.23 -12.38
N TRP A 252 -16.33 -18.81 -11.22
CA TRP A 252 -15.14 -19.36 -10.59
C TRP A 252 -15.20 -19.13 -9.08
N THR A 253 -15.58 -20.18 -8.35
CA THR A 253 -15.64 -20.13 -6.88
C THR A 253 -14.24 -20.09 -6.28
N GLY A 254 -14.02 -19.16 -5.36
CA GLY A 254 -12.73 -18.88 -4.76
C GLY A 254 -11.69 -18.46 -5.80
N ILE A 255 -11.99 -17.64 -6.80
CA ILE A 255 -10.95 -17.12 -7.70
C ILE A 255 -9.82 -16.43 -6.90
N GLY A 256 -10.14 -15.82 -5.76
CA GLY A 256 -9.22 -15.49 -4.68
C GLY A 256 -9.49 -16.32 -3.42
N ARG A 257 -9.00 -15.88 -2.24
CA ARG A 257 -9.25 -16.62 -1.00
C ARG A 257 -10.74 -16.66 -0.66
N ASN A 258 -11.41 -15.52 -0.79
CA ASN A 258 -12.81 -15.35 -0.47
C ASN A 258 -13.53 -14.61 -1.61
N GLU A 259 -13.09 -14.80 -2.85
CA GLU A 259 -13.63 -14.07 -4.00
C GLU A 259 -14.25 -15.05 -4.98
N ASP A 260 -15.47 -14.79 -5.44
CA ASP A 260 -16.22 -15.66 -6.37
C ASP A 260 -16.57 -14.96 -7.68
N LEU A 261 -15.99 -15.39 -8.80
CA LEU A 261 -16.50 -14.99 -10.11
C LEU A 261 -17.90 -15.57 -10.30
N LEU A 262 -18.89 -14.70 -10.49
CA LEU A 262 -20.27 -15.10 -10.78
C LEU A 262 -20.41 -15.51 -12.25
N SER A 263 -21.14 -16.59 -12.50
CA SER A 263 -21.55 -16.96 -13.86
C SER A 263 -22.63 -16.02 -14.41
N VAL A 264 -22.80 -15.99 -15.72
CA VAL A 264 -23.89 -15.32 -16.42
C VAL A 264 -25.25 -15.71 -15.83
N ALA A 265 -25.44 -17.00 -15.51
CA ALA A 265 -26.68 -17.48 -14.89
C ALA A 265 -26.88 -16.88 -13.49
N GLU A 266 -25.83 -16.80 -12.68
CA GLU A 266 -25.88 -16.23 -11.33
C GLU A 266 -26.09 -14.70 -11.35
N ILE A 267 -25.46 -13.99 -12.29
CA ILE A 267 -25.66 -12.55 -12.48
C ILE A 267 -27.12 -12.26 -12.85
N ARG A 268 -27.68 -13.02 -13.81
CA ARG A 268 -29.09 -12.89 -14.25
C ARG A 268 -30.08 -13.26 -13.16
N ALA A 269 -29.83 -14.34 -12.42
CA ALA A 269 -30.68 -14.73 -11.30
C ALA A 269 -30.68 -13.66 -10.19
N GLY A 270 -29.50 -13.08 -9.97
CA GLY A 270 -29.24 -11.94 -9.11
C GLY A 270 -29.38 -12.16 -7.61
N THR A 271 -29.70 -13.38 -7.16
CA THR A 271 -29.80 -13.72 -5.73
C THR A 271 -28.46 -13.52 -5.03
N ARG A 272 -27.37 -14.11 -5.54
CA ARG A 272 -26.06 -14.09 -4.87
C ARG A 272 -25.51 -12.68 -4.68
N TRP A 273 -25.55 -11.85 -5.73
CA TRP A 273 -25.00 -10.51 -5.61
C TRP A 273 -25.90 -9.59 -4.80
N ARG A 274 -27.23 -9.72 -4.86
CA ARG A 274 -28.14 -8.95 -3.99
C ARG A 274 -27.92 -9.29 -2.52
N ASP A 275 -27.72 -10.57 -2.20
CA ASP A 275 -27.39 -11.01 -0.83
C ASP A 275 -26.05 -10.42 -0.37
N ALA A 276 -25.05 -10.41 -1.25
CA ALA A 276 -23.74 -9.84 -0.95
C ALA A 276 -23.80 -8.32 -0.71
N VAL A 277 -24.58 -7.59 -1.51
CA VAL A 277 -24.84 -6.15 -1.30
C VAL A 277 -25.54 -5.92 0.03
N ALA A 278 -26.58 -6.70 0.34
CA ALA A 278 -27.30 -6.58 1.60
C ALA A 278 -26.39 -6.81 2.82
N LYS A 279 -25.51 -7.82 2.75
CA LYS A 279 -24.48 -8.06 3.78
C LYS A 279 -23.53 -6.88 3.92
N ALA A 280 -23.05 -6.32 2.80
CA ALA A 280 -22.13 -5.18 2.79
C ALA A 280 -22.77 -3.93 3.38
N SER A 281 -24.00 -3.59 2.98
CA SER A 281 -24.74 -2.45 3.56
C SER A 281 -24.98 -2.62 5.07
N ALA A 282 -25.29 -3.84 5.53
CA ALA A 282 -25.46 -4.12 6.95
C ALA A 282 -24.14 -4.04 7.75
N ALA A 283 -22.99 -4.32 7.13
CA ALA A 283 -21.69 -4.16 7.74
C ALA A 283 -21.29 -2.68 7.83
N ALA A 284 -21.47 -1.92 6.74
CA ALA A 284 -21.20 -0.48 6.72
C ALA A 284 -21.99 0.27 7.81
N ARG A 285 -23.29 -0.06 7.97
CA ARG A 285 -24.13 0.52 9.02
C ARG A 285 -23.61 0.24 10.43
N ARG A 286 -23.09 -0.98 10.69
CA ARG A 286 -22.51 -1.33 12.01
C ARG A 286 -21.25 -0.51 12.31
N ILE A 287 -20.42 -0.24 11.31
CA ILE A 287 -19.21 0.60 11.47
C ILE A 287 -19.61 2.04 11.81
N GLU A 288 -20.61 2.58 11.10
CA GLU A 288 -21.15 3.91 11.35
C GLU A 288 -21.78 4.01 12.75
N GLU A 289 -22.60 3.03 13.15
CA GLU A 289 -23.21 2.94 14.49
C GLU A 289 -22.15 2.85 15.60
N ALA A 290 -20.98 2.29 15.32
CA ALA A 290 -19.85 2.21 16.26
C ALA A 290 -18.99 3.49 16.31
N GLY A 291 -19.39 4.56 15.61
CA GLY A 291 -18.63 5.82 15.53
C GLY A 291 -17.40 5.76 14.63
N GLY A 292 -17.24 4.67 13.86
CA GLY A 292 -16.27 4.60 12.79
C GLY A 292 -16.75 5.43 11.59
N LYS A 293 -15.80 6.01 10.84
CA LYS A 293 -16.14 6.55 9.52
C LYS A 293 -16.51 5.35 8.63
N PRO A 294 -17.73 5.28 8.05
CA PRO A 294 -18.02 4.23 7.10
C PRO A 294 -17.04 4.35 5.94
N LEU A 295 -16.36 3.24 5.63
CA LEU A 295 -15.72 3.10 4.31
C LEU A 295 -16.85 3.25 3.30
N SER A 296 -16.70 4.19 2.37
CA SER A 296 -17.76 4.57 1.44
C SER A 296 -18.27 3.35 0.69
N VAL A 297 -19.57 3.07 0.82
CA VAL A 297 -20.28 2.09 0.01
C VAL A 297 -20.61 2.78 -1.31
N TYR A 298 -19.66 2.76 -2.24
CA TYR A 298 -19.90 3.32 -3.57
C TYR A 298 -20.76 2.37 -4.38
N PRO A 299 -21.79 2.89 -5.05
CA PRO A 299 -22.68 2.08 -5.82
C PRO A 299 -22.10 2.05 -7.24
N GLU A 300 -21.06 1.26 -7.47
CA GLU A 300 -20.50 1.03 -8.80
C GLU A 300 -19.95 -0.39 -8.84
N VAL A 301 -19.96 -1.01 -10.03
CA VAL A 301 -19.44 -2.34 -10.38
C VAL A 301 -20.47 -3.47 -10.44
N ILE A 302 -20.54 -4.10 -11.63
CA ILE A 302 -21.21 -5.38 -11.88
C ILE A 302 -20.49 -6.44 -11.04
N PRO A 303 -21.19 -7.19 -10.18
CA PRO A 303 -20.60 -8.08 -9.19
C PRO A 303 -19.82 -9.20 -9.87
N PHE A 304 -18.49 -9.10 -9.86
CA PHE A 304 -17.57 -10.13 -10.35
C PHE A 304 -16.93 -10.93 -9.20
N SER A 305 -17.24 -10.61 -7.94
CA SER A 305 -16.73 -11.30 -6.75
C SER A 305 -17.75 -11.27 -5.61
N VAL A 306 -17.95 -12.38 -4.91
CA VAL A 306 -18.67 -12.45 -3.62
C VAL A 306 -17.78 -13.12 -2.57
N SER A 307 -17.64 -12.51 -1.39
CA SER A 307 -16.94 -13.05 -0.22
C SER A 307 -17.88 -13.50 0.90
N ASP A 308 -17.53 -14.62 1.53
CA ASP A 308 -18.21 -15.15 2.72
C ASP A 308 -17.53 -14.76 4.06
N GLU A 309 -16.27 -14.30 4.04
CA GLU A 309 -15.55 -13.80 5.21
C GLU A 309 -15.28 -12.30 5.09
N PHE A 310 -15.85 -11.52 6.02
CA PHE A 310 -15.85 -10.06 6.01
C PHE A 310 -14.86 -9.52 7.04
N GLU A 311 -13.61 -9.32 6.63
CA GLU A 311 -12.68 -8.45 7.37
C GLU A 311 -12.75 -7.02 6.82
N ALA A 312 -12.51 -6.03 7.68
CA ALA A 312 -12.56 -4.62 7.32
C ALA A 312 -11.39 -4.29 6.37
N GLY A 313 -11.59 -4.44 5.06
CA GLY A 313 -10.54 -4.15 4.07
C GLY A 313 -10.98 -4.13 2.62
N ASP A 314 -11.84 -5.05 2.18
CA ASP A 314 -12.08 -5.27 0.74
C ASP A 314 -13.55 -5.05 0.36
N TRP A 315 -13.86 -3.95 -0.34
CA TRP A 315 -15.22 -3.63 -0.79
C TRP A 315 -15.28 -3.34 -2.29
N VAL A 316 -16.06 -4.13 -3.05
CA VAL A 316 -16.66 -3.70 -4.33
C VAL A 316 -17.98 -4.46 -4.58
N ILE A 317 -19.14 -3.93 -4.18
CA ILE A 317 -20.45 -4.23 -4.81
C ILE A 317 -21.44 -3.08 -4.57
N GLY A 318 -22.12 -2.60 -5.63
CA GLY A 318 -23.09 -1.50 -5.56
C GLY A 318 -24.55 -1.84 -5.88
N THR A 319 -25.50 -1.29 -5.10
CA THR A 319 -26.89 -0.97 -5.53
C THR A 319 -27.35 0.36 -4.94
N ASP A 320 -28.38 0.95 -5.54
CA ASP A 320 -29.12 2.04 -4.89
C ASP A 320 -30.05 1.55 -3.76
N SER A 321 -30.64 2.50 -3.03
CA SER A 321 -31.56 2.27 -1.91
C SER A 321 -32.91 1.64 -2.30
N SER A 322 -33.15 1.39 -3.59
CA SER A 322 -34.38 0.80 -4.13
C SER A 322 -34.23 -0.66 -4.60
N GLY A 323 -33.02 -1.21 -4.58
CA GLY A 323 -32.75 -2.58 -5.05
C GLY A 323 -32.83 -2.76 -6.56
N ARG A 324 -32.76 -1.67 -7.34
CA ARG A 324 -32.60 -1.70 -8.80
C ARG A 324 -31.13 -1.52 -9.19
N CYS A 325 -30.70 -2.16 -10.27
CA CYS A 325 -29.41 -1.84 -10.91
C CYS A 325 -29.51 -0.44 -11.53
N PHE A 326 -29.04 0.56 -10.79
CA PHE A 326 -28.58 1.91 -11.16
C PHE A 326 -29.50 2.90 -11.91
N PRO A 327 -29.30 4.21 -11.68
CA PRO A 327 -29.89 5.29 -12.46
C PRO A 327 -29.09 5.54 -13.76
N SER A 328 -29.61 6.47 -14.58
CA SER A 328 -29.18 6.85 -15.94
C SER A 328 -27.65 6.84 -16.22
N PRO A 329 -27.18 6.35 -17.40
CA PRO A 329 -25.77 6.34 -17.85
C PRO A 329 -25.07 7.70 -17.99
N THR A 330 -25.66 8.79 -17.55
CA THR A 330 -25.19 10.16 -17.77
C THR A 330 -24.28 10.71 -16.66
N ASP A 331 -24.13 9.97 -15.56
CA ASP A 331 -23.54 10.51 -14.32
C ASP A 331 -22.22 9.80 -13.90
N ILE A 332 -21.68 8.90 -14.74
CA ILE A 332 -20.42 8.18 -14.48
C ILE A 332 -19.40 8.60 -15.53
N GLU A 333 -18.30 9.21 -15.08
CA GLU A 333 -17.18 9.57 -15.96
C GLU A 333 -16.40 8.29 -16.33
N PRO A 334 -16.01 8.08 -17.61
CA PRO A 334 -15.30 6.88 -18.07
C PRO A 334 -14.02 6.51 -17.28
N GLU A 335 -13.44 7.49 -16.59
CA GLU A 335 -12.23 7.39 -15.78
C GLU A 335 -12.46 6.71 -14.41
N GLN A 336 -13.73 6.46 -14.03
CA GLN A 336 -14.15 5.85 -12.77
C GLN A 336 -14.37 4.31 -12.86
N LEU A 337 -14.00 3.66 -13.97
CA LEU A 337 -14.20 2.22 -14.17
C LEU A 337 -12.93 1.41 -13.91
N SER A 338 -12.96 0.52 -12.90
CA SER A 338 -11.85 -0.39 -12.62
C SER A 338 -11.95 -1.46 -13.69
N THR A 339 -10.86 -1.68 -14.42
CA THR A 339 -10.90 -2.72 -15.44
C THR A 339 -10.80 -4.07 -14.75
N VAL A 340 -11.62 -5.04 -15.18
CA VAL A 340 -11.60 -6.42 -14.68
C VAL A 340 -10.18 -7.00 -14.65
N ARG A 341 -9.33 -6.55 -15.57
CA ARG A 341 -7.93 -6.94 -15.68
C ARG A 341 -7.08 -6.54 -14.46
N GLU A 342 -7.31 -5.38 -13.86
CA GLU A 342 -6.56 -4.90 -12.70
C GLU A 342 -6.83 -5.75 -11.46
N HIS A 343 -8.10 -6.07 -11.22
CA HIS A 343 -8.48 -6.95 -10.12
C HIS A 343 -7.85 -8.34 -10.28
N LEU A 344 -7.84 -8.88 -11.51
CA LEU A 344 -7.22 -10.17 -11.77
C LEU A 344 -5.69 -10.15 -11.55
N LEU A 345 -5.01 -9.06 -11.91
CA LEU A 345 -3.56 -8.92 -11.67
C LEU A 345 -3.24 -8.80 -10.16
N HIS A 346 -4.08 -8.10 -9.39
CA HIS A 346 -3.95 -8.07 -7.92
C HIS A 346 -4.07 -9.47 -7.30
N LEU A 347 -5.00 -10.29 -7.78
CA LEU A 347 -5.12 -11.69 -7.35
C LEU A 347 -3.86 -12.51 -7.71
N VAL A 348 -3.23 -12.26 -8.87
CA VAL A 348 -1.97 -12.91 -9.25
C VAL A 348 -0.85 -12.56 -8.27
N ASP A 349 -0.73 -11.30 -7.87
CA ASP A 349 0.31 -10.86 -6.94
C ASP A 349 0.15 -11.48 -5.55
N ARG A 350 -1.07 -11.49 -5.00
CA ARG A 350 -1.37 -12.16 -3.73
C ARG A 350 -1.07 -13.66 -3.78
N ALA A 351 -1.41 -14.33 -4.88
CA ALA A 351 -1.12 -15.76 -5.06
C ALA A 351 0.39 -16.04 -5.17
N ASN A 352 1.15 -15.18 -5.85
CA ASN A 352 2.61 -15.27 -5.92
C ASN A 352 3.27 -15.06 -4.55
N GLU A 353 2.80 -14.06 -3.79
CA GLU A 353 3.28 -13.80 -2.43
C GLU A 353 3.07 -15.01 -1.53
N ALA A 354 1.85 -15.56 -1.51
CA ALA A 354 1.54 -16.77 -0.74
C ALA A 354 2.44 -17.96 -1.13
N LEU A 355 2.70 -18.15 -2.42
CA LEU A 355 3.58 -19.21 -2.91
C LEU A 355 5.05 -18.99 -2.47
N ASN A 356 5.52 -17.74 -2.46
CA ASN A 356 6.87 -17.41 -2.02
C ASN A 356 7.05 -17.64 -0.51
N ILE A 357 6.07 -17.25 0.31
CA ILE A 357 6.06 -17.51 1.75
C ILE A 357 6.08 -19.02 2.04
N ALA A 358 5.23 -19.80 1.34
CA ALA A 358 5.20 -21.24 1.49
C ALA A 358 6.53 -21.92 1.12
N ARG A 359 7.19 -21.44 0.05
CA ARG A 359 8.52 -21.94 -0.37
C ARG A 359 9.63 -21.61 0.63
N ALA A 360 9.51 -20.52 1.37
CA ALA A 360 10.45 -20.15 2.41
C ALA A 360 10.35 -21.03 3.67
N GLY A 361 9.35 -21.93 3.74
CA GLY A 361 9.11 -22.79 4.90
C GLY A 361 8.45 -22.07 6.08
N ASP A 362 7.99 -20.84 5.88
CA ASP A 362 7.38 -19.98 6.90
C ASP A 362 5.84 -20.12 6.84
N SER A 363 5.34 -21.34 7.03
CA SER A 363 3.91 -21.66 6.88
C SER A 363 3.01 -20.91 7.86
N GLU A 364 3.57 -20.40 8.96
CA GLU A 364 2.83 -19.59 9.95
C GLU A 364 2.61 -18.14 9.50
N ARG A 365 3.38 -17.66 8.51
CA ARG A 365 3.28 -16.31 7.95
C ARG A 365 2.48 -16.20 6.66
N VAL A 366 1.93 -17.30 6.14
CA VAL A 366 0.99 -17.19 5.02
C VAL A 366 -0.17 -16.32 5.53
N PRO A 367 -0.39 -15.12 4.95
CA PRO A 367 -1.44 -14.21 5.41
C PRO A 367 -2.73 -15.01 5.52
N ARG A 368 -3.48 -14.89 6.61
CA ARG A 368 -4.76 -15.60 6.80
C ARG A 368 -5.92 -14.89 6.11
#